data_AF-A0ABD5DDY9-F1
#
_entry.id   AF-A0ABD5DDY9-F1
#
_cell.length_a   1.000
_cell.length_b   1.000
_cell.length_c   1.000
_cell.angle_alpha   90.00
_cell.angle_beta   90.00
_cell.angle_gamma   90.00
#
_symmetry.space_group_name_H-M   'P 1'
#
loop_
_entity.id
_entity.type
_entity.pdbx_description
1 polymer ?
#
loop_
_entity_poly.entity_id
_entity_poly.type
_entity_poly.pdbx_seq_one_letter_code
_entity_poly.pdbx_strand_id
1 'polypeptide(L)'
;AIPGISFIRDYAEHPDYIHALAASVRASFAVHGEPDLLLLSYHGIPQRYANQGDDYPQRCRDTTRELVSALGLPPERVMMTFQSRFGREPWLTPYT
;
A
#
# COMPACT_ATOMS: atom_id res chain seq x y z
N ALA A 1 -31.54 -9.88 -25.07
CA ALA A 1 -30.11 -10.21 -24.91
C ALA A 1 -29.75 -10.02 -23.44
N ILE A 2 -29.01 -10.95 -22.85
CA ILE A 2 -28.51 -10.83 -21.47
C ILE A 2 -27.17 -10.08 -21.53
N PRO A 3 -26.95 -9.00 -20.74
CA PRO A 3 -25.71 -8.25 -20.78
C PRO A 3 -24.55 -9.05 -20.19
N GLY A 4 -23.35 -8.86 -20.75
CA GLY A 4 -22.11 -9.33 -20.13
C GLY A 4 -21.75 -8.48 -18.92
N ILE A 5 -21.29 -9.13 -17.85
CA ILE A 5 -20.80 -8.46 -16.63
C ILE A 5 -19.34 -8.82 -16.45
N SER A 6 -18.51 -7.82 -16.18
CA SER A 6 -17.10 -7.98 -15.84
C SER A 6 -16.79 -7.19 -14.57
N PHE A 7 -15.97 -7.76 -13.69
CA PHE A 7 -15.53 -7.13 -12.46
C PHE A 7 -14.01 -7.05 -12.43
N ILE A 8 -13.50 -5.86 -12.10
CA ILE A 8 -12.10 -5.67 -11.73
C ILE A 8 -12.06 -5.70 -10.21
N ARG A 9 -11.45 -6.74 -9.64
CA ARG A 9 -11.40 -6.95 -8.18
C ARG A 9 -10.41 -6.02 -7.50
N ASP A 10 -9.20 -5.92 -8.04
CA ASP A 10 -8.11 -5.13 -7.49
C ASP A 10 -7.12 -4.75 -8.60
N TYR A 11 -6.22 -3.82 -8.27
CA TYR A 11 -5.18 -3.29 -9.16
C TYR A 11 -3.86 -3.02 -8.41
N ALA A 12 -3.62 -3.76 -7.32
CA ALA A 12 -2.50 -3.52 -6.40
C ALA A 12 -1.13 -3.52 -7.11
N GLU A 13 -0.96 -4.38 -8.11
CA GLU A 13 0.28 -4.52 -8.88
C GLU A 13 0.14 -3.95 -10.31
N HIS A 14 -0.95 -3.23 -10.61
CA HIS A 14 -1.18 -2.75 -11.96
C HIS A 14 -0.08 -1.73 -12.36
N PRO A 15 0.64 -1.92 -13.48
CA PRO A 15 1.79 -1.08 -13.83
C PRO A 15 1.49 0.41 -13.84
N ASP A 16 0.36 0.82 -14.41
CA ASP A 16 -0.03 2.24 -14.47
C ASP A 16 -0.33 2.84 -13.08
N TYR A 17 -0.86 2.03 -12.16
CA TYR A 17 -1.10 2.48 -10.79
C TYR A 17 0.24 2.70 -10.06
N ILE A 18 1.16 1.75 -10.18
CA ILE A 18 2.51 1.86 -9.60
C ILE A 18 3.28 3.03 -10.22
N HIS A 19 3.19 3.24 -11.54
CA HIS A 19 3.82 4.37 -12.21
C HIS A 19 3.29 5.71 -11.70
N ALA A 20 1.97 5.83 -11.53
CA ALA A 20 1.36 7.05 -11.00
C ALA A 20 1.81 7.33 -9.55
N LEU A 21 1.86 6.30 -8.70
CA LEU A 21 2.37 6.42 -7.33
C LEU A 21 3.84 6.83 -7.30
N ALA A 22 4.69 6.16 -8.08
CA ALA A 22 6.12 6.47 -8.14
C ALA A 22 6.37 7.90 -8.66
N ALA A 23 5.59 8.35 -9.65
CA ALA A 23 5.66 9.72 -10.15
C ALA A 23 5.30 10.74 -9.05
N SER A 24 4.26 10.48 -8.26
CA SER A 24 3.88 11.34 -7.13
C SER A 24 4.97 11.45 -6.08
N VAL A 25 5.59 10.32 -5.69
CA VAL A 25 6.69 10.30 -4.71
C VAL A 25 7.90 11.08 -5.23
N ARG A 26 8.32 10.83 -6.48
CA ARG A 26 9.44 11.56 -7.10
C ARG A 26 9.19 13.06 -7.20
N ALA A 27 7.96 13.46 -7.51
CA ALA A 27 7.58 14.86 -7.54
C ALA A 27 7.72 15.52 -6.16
N SER A 28 7.32 14.82 -5.09
CA SER A 28 7.51 15.29 -3.71
C SER A 28 9.00 15.43 -3.37
N PHE A 29 9.83 14.43 -3.70
CA PHE A 29 11.28 14.47 -3.45
C PHE A 29 11.96 15.62 -4.20
N ALA A 30 11.52 15.95 -5.41
CA ALA A 30 12.05 17.07 -6.17
C ALA A 30 11.81 18.43 -5.49
N VAL A 31 10.71 18.56 -4.73
CA VAL A 31 10.35 19.80 -4.03
C VAL A 31 10.93 19.86 -2.61
N HIS A 32 10.93 18.74 -1.88
CA HIS A 32 11.24 18.69 -0.46
C HIS A 32 12.59 18.04 -0.13
N GLY A 33 13.27 17.49 -1.14
CA GLY A 33 14.42 16.61 -0.94
C GLY A 33 14.00 15.17 -0.66
N GLU A 34 14.96 14.26 -0.81
CA GLU A 34 14.74 12.85 -0.49
C GLU A 34 14.85 12.62 1.03
N PRO A 35 13.86 11.98 1.67
CA PRO A 35 13.85 11.77 3.11
C PRO A 35 14.77 10.62 3.54
N ASP A 36 15.15 10.57 4.82
CA ASP A 36 15.89 9.43 5.37
C ASP A 36 15.08 8.12 5.28
N LEU A 37 13.77 8.20 5.52
CA LEU A 37 12.82 7.09 5.49
C LEU A 37 11.52 7.50 4.77
N LEU A 38 11.08 6.69 3.83
CA LEU A 38 9.76 6.79 3.20
C LEU A 38 8.75 5.90 3.96
N LEU A 39 7.75 6.53 4.58
CA LEU A 39 6.69 5.83 5.30
C LEU A 39 5.44 5.67 4.41
N LEU A 40 5.08 4.43 4.09
CA LEU A 40 3.86 4.09 3.35
C LEU A 40 2.76 3.70 4.35
N SER A 41 1.81 4.60 4.56
CA SER A 41 0.74 4.41 5.56
C SER A 41 -0.59 4.03 4.90
N TYR A 42 -1.02 2.79 5.13
CA TYR A 42 -2.30 2.25 4.66
C TYR A 42 -3.36 2.30 5.75
N HIS A 43 -4.65 2.30 5.40
CA HIS A 43 -5.70 2.20 6.42
C HIS A 43 -5.66 0.82 7.08
N GLY A 44 -5.68 0.76 8.41
CA GLY A 44 -5.70 -0.51 9.12
C GLY A 44 -7.05 -1.21 9.02
N ILE A 45 -7.04 -2.53 9.19
CA ILE A 45 -8.24 -3.31 9.47
C ILE A 45 -8.02 -4.13 10.74
N PRO A 46 -9.08 -4.52 11.46
CA PRO A 46 -8.98 -5.52 12.52
C PRO A 46 -8.25 -6.77 12.06
N GLN A 47 -7.32 -7.28 12.88
CA GLN A 47 -6.53 -8.48 12.60
C GLN A 47 -7.43 -9.69 12.30
N ARG A 48 -8.61 -9.72 12.93
CA ARG A 48 -9.62 -10.76 12.74
C ARG A 48 -10.04 -10.92 11.27
N TYR A 49 -10.12 -9.85 10.48
CA TYR A 49 -10.52 -9.93 9.07
C TYR A 49 -9.43 -10.58 8.21
N ALA A 50 -8.17 -10.18 8.43
CA ALA A 50 -7.03 -10.84 7.79
C ALA A 50 -6.98 -12.34 8.14
N ASN A 51 -7.24 -12.70 9.41
CA ASN A 51 -7.29 -14.09 9.84
C ASN A 51 -8.45 -14.88 9.21
N GLN A 52 -9.50 -14.20 8.75
CA GLN A 52 -10.63 -14.81 8.03
C GLN A 52 -10.42 -14.91 6.52
N GLY A 53 -9.24 -14.51 6.02
CA GLY A 53 -8.86 -14.64 4.61
C GLY A 53 -9.05 -13.37 3.79
N ASP A 54 -9.25 -12.21 4.43
CA ASP A 54 -9.17 -10.93 3.73
C ASP A 54 -7.74 -10.73 3.17
N ASP A 55 -7.64 -10.50 1.86
CA ASP A 55 -6.36 -10.37 1.15
C ASP A 55 -5.80 -8.94 1.17
N TYR A 56 -6.51 -7.98 1.75
CA TYR A 56 -6.09 -6.58 1.88
C TYR A 56 -4.65 -6.41 2.40
N PRO A 57 -4.19 -7.10 3.48
CA PRO A 57 -2.81 -6.95 3.95
C PRO A 57 -1.80 -7.38 2.89
N GLN A 58 -2.13 -8.40 2.08
CA GLN A 58 -1.26 -8.87 1.00
C GLN A 58 -1.21 -7.85 -0.13
N ARG A 59 -2.36 -7.28 -0.52
CA ARG A 59 -2.43 -6.22 -1.55
C ARG A 59 -1.65 -4.96 -1.17
N CYS A 60 -1.65 -4.57 0.11
CA CYS A 60 -0.80 -3.48 0.61
C CYS A 60 0.69 -3.83 0.49
N ARG A 61 1.08 -5.07 0.82
CA ARG A 61 2.47 -5.55 0.68
C ARG A 61 2.91 -5.60 -0.78
N ASP A 62 2.05 -6.06 -1.68
CA ASP A 62 2.34 -6.15 -3.11
C ASP A 62 2.51 -4.75 -3.72
N THR A 63 1.58 -3.82 -3.44
CA THR A 63 1.72 -2.41 -3.84
C THR A 63 3.03 -1.81 -3.33
N THR A 64 3.36 -2.06 -2.06
CA THR A 64 4.61 -1.58 -1.45
C THR A 64 5.83 -2.15 -2.15
N ARG A 65 5.88 -3.46 -2.42
CA ARG A 65 6.99 -4.12 -3.10
C ARG A 65 7.21 -3.50 -4.48
N GLU A 66 6.16 -3.38 -5.28
CA GLU A 66 6.25 -2.85 -6.64
C GLU A 66 6.63 -1.36 -6.64
N LEU A 67 6.11 -0.58 -5.69
CA LEU A 67 6.50 0.83 -5.54
C LEU A 67 7.97 0.99 -5.13
N VAL A 68 8.45 0.22 -4.16
CA VAL A 68 9.87 0.22 -3.73
C VAL A 68 10.78 -0.11 -4.91
N SER A 69 10.43 -1.17 -5.66
CA SER A 69 11.13 -1.57 -6.88
C SER A 69 11.15 -0.45 -7.92
N ALA A 70 9.99 0.17 -8.18
CA ALA A 70 9.88 1.27 -9.14
C ALA A 70 10.68 2.51 -8.72
N LEU A 71 10.76 2.81 -7.42
CA LEU A 71 11.53 3.95 -6.90
C LEU A 71 13.04 3.68 -6.85
N GLY A 72 13.46 2.41 -6.89
CA GLY A 72 14.87 2.04 -6.73
C GLY A 72 15.43 2.35 -5.34
N LEU A 73 14.55 2.48 -4.34
CA LEU A 73 14.95 2.73 -2.96
C LEU A 73 15.38 1.43 -2.28
N PRO A 74 16.40 1.47 -1.41
CA PRO A 74 16.78 0.29 -0.67
C PRO A 74 15.68 -0.04 0.38
N PRO A 75 15.38 -1.33 0.65
CA PRO A 75 14.27 -1.73 1.53
C PRO A 75 14.33 -1.12 2.93
N GLU A 76 15.53 -0.89 3.48
CA GLU A 76 15.74 -0.28 4.79
C GLU A 76 15.31 1.20 4.87
N ARG A 77 15.15 1.87 3.71
CA ARG A 77 14.67 3.25 3.63
C ARG A 77 13.17 3.35 3.34
N VAL A 78 12.45 2.24 3.38
CA VAL A 78 10.99 2.21 3.22
C VAL A 78 10.34 1.41 4.35
N MET A 79 9.33 1.97 4.98
CA MET A 79 8.53 1.28 5.99
C MET A 79 7.06 1.30 5.61
N MET A 80 6.41 0.14 5.67
CA MET A 80 4.97 0.03 5.51
C MET A 80 4.31 -0.03 6.88
N THR A 81 3.28 0.80 7.09
CA THR A 81 2.50 0.87 8.33
C THR A 81 1.00 0.89 8.05
N PHE A 82 0.22 0.68 9.10
CA PHE A 82 -1.23 0.80 9.12
C PHE A 82 -1.67 1.90 10.08
N GLN A 83 -2.65 2.72 9.69
CA GLN A 83 -3.17 3.84 10.50
C GLN A 83 -4.66 3.66 10.81
N SER A 84 -5.24 4.65 11.52
CA SER A 84 -6.69 4.73 11.79
C SER A 84 -7.27 3.59 12.63
N ARG A 85 -6.49 3.03 13.57
CA ARG A 85 -6.98 2.04 14.53
C ARG A 85 -8.09 2.61 15.42
N PHE A 86 -9.17 1.86 15.58
CA PHE A 86 -10.26 2.20 16.49
C PHE A 86 -10.65 1.02 17.40
N GLY A 87 -11.11 1.32 18.61
CA GLY A 87 -11.52 0.31 19.58
C GLY A 87 -10.36 -0.42 20.26
N ARG A 88 -10.69 -1.54 20.93
CA ARG A 88 -9.75 -2.29 21.79
C ARG A 88 -9.25 -3.59 21.19
N GLU A 89 -9.79 -4.03 20.05
CA GLU A 89 -9.34 -5.27 19.41
C GLU A 89 -7.95 -5.09 18.75
N PRO A 90 -7.22 -6.18 18.47
CA PRO A 90 -5.97 -6.11 17.71
C PRO A 90 -6.22 -5.74 16.24
N TRP A 91 -5.39 -4.84 15.72
CA TRP A 91 -5.39 -4.42 14.31
C TRP A 91 -4.06 -4.79 13.65
N LEU A 92 -4.01 -4.68 12.32
CA LEU A 92 -2.78 -4.88 11.56
C LEU A 92 -1.65 -3.95 12.03
N THR A 93 -0.45 -4.50 12.13
CA THR A 93 0.78 -3.81 12.54
C THR A 93 1.80 -3.83 11.40
N PRO A 94 2.84 -2.97 11.43
CA PRO A 94 3.12 -1.92 12.42
C PRO A 94 2.21 -0.69 12.28
N TYR A 95 2.03 0.08 13.36
CA TYR A 95 1.16 1.26 13.36
C TYR A 95 1.90 2.53 12.92
N THR A 96 1.16 3.46 12.32
CA THR A 96 1.58 4.87 12.22
C THR A 96 1.06 5.65 13.42
#